data_AF-A0A9R1A7P2-F1
#
_entry.id   AF-A0A9R1A7P2-F1
#
_cell.length_a   1.000
_cell.length_b   1.000
_cell.length_c   1.000
_cell.angle_alpha   90.00
_cell.angle_beta   90.00
_cell.angle_gamma   90.00
#
_symmetry.space_group_name_H-M   'P 1'
#
loop_
_entity.id
_entity.type
_entity.pdbx_description
1 polymer ?
#
loop_
_entity_poly.entity_id
_entity_poly.type
_entity_poly.pdbx_seq_one_letter_code
_entity_poly.pdbx_strand_id
1 'polypeptide(L)'
;MDYSQRIYILKLAPQLGLQEITTEWWDDMTECPYLRPWLVVCGDMLLMVDHYMSLSFGAPVLYKPYCLDMSTRPAKWVEVKKLDNWALFVGGDVRSPPFSCLSPEKWGGTSNRLYYAHYSQPWSVHGFGDAADAVWGPSTDPDLVYKRNWYSQLQAFWVYPSIFYSDGQ
;
A
#
# COMPACT_ATOMS: atom_id res chain seq x y z
N MET A 1 -11.69 -3.89 -5.74
CA MET A 1 -11.21 -5.24 -6.06
C MET A 1 -12.16 -6.24 -5.43
N ASP A 2 -12.62 -7.24 -6.18
CA ASP A 2 -13.50 -8.28 -5.65
C ASP A 2 -12.71 -9.47 -5.05
N TYR A 3 -13.40 -10.55 -4.69
CA TYR A 3 -12.78 -11.75 -4.13
C TYR A 3 -11.83 -12.45 -5.11
N SER A 4 -12.13 -12.37 -6.41
CA SER A 4 -11.29 -12.91 -7.51
C SER A 4 -10.25 -11.91 -7.98
N GLN A 5 -9.94 -10.91 -7.16
CA GLN A 5 -8.94 -9.88 -7.43
C GLN A 5 -9.23 -9.02 -8.69
N ARG A 6 -10.47 -9.03 -9.19
CA ARG A 6 -10.88 -8.23 -10.36
C ARG A 6 -11.12 -6.79 -9.97
N ILE A 7 -10.76 -5.87 -10.87
CA ILE A 7 -10.96 -4.43 -10.68
C ILE A 7 -12.05 -3.93 -11.63
N TYR A 8 -12.84 -2.98 -11.15
CA TYR A 8 -13.98 -2.44 -11.86
C TYR A 8 -13.95 -0.92 -11.87
N ILE A 9 -14.36 -0.35 -13.00
CA ILE A 9 -14.75 1.04 -13.11
C ILE A 9 -16.24 1.13 -12.82
N LEU A 10 -16.58 1.88 -11.78
CA LEU A 10 -17.97 2.24 -11.47
C LEU A 10 -18.32 3.52 -12.24
N LYS A 11 -19.24 3.41 -13.19
CA LYS A 11 -19.84 4.55 -13.91
C LYS A 11 -21.11 4.94 -13.20
N LEU A 12 -21.17 6.17 -12.69
CA LEU A 12 -22.35 6.67 -11.95
C LEU A 12 -23.39 7.33 -12.85
N ALA A 13 -22.97 7.92 -13.96
CA ALA A 13 -23.83 8.64 -14.90
C ALA A 13 -23.39 8.37 -16.36
N PRO A 14 -24.31 8.46 -17.35
CA PRO A 14 -25.74 8.75 -17.22
C PRO A 14 -26.58 7.57 -16.69
N GLN A 15 -26.03 6.36 -16.69
CA GLN A 15 -26.62 5.17 -16.09
C GLN A 15 -25.58 4.47 -15.24
N LEU A 16 -26.02 3.88 -14.12
CA LEU A 16 -25.16 3.08 -13.27
C LEU A 16 -24.62 1.90 -14.07
N GLY A 17 -23.30 1.80 -14.17
CA GLY A 17 -22.62 0.73 -14.89
C GLY A 17 -21.40 0.26 -14.14
N LEU A 18 -21.13 -1.03 -14.20
CA LEU A 18 -19.90 -1.63 -13.68
C LEU A 18 -19.17 -2.26 -14.85
N GLN A 19 -17.95 -1.81 -15.12
CA GLN A 19 -17.12 -2.33 -16.19
C GLN A 19 -15.85 -2.93 -15.60
N GLU A 20 -15.62 -4.20 -15.84
CA GLU A 20 -14.37 -4.85 -15.46
C GLU A 20 -13.20 -4.26 -16.26
N ILE A 21 -12.09 -4.01 -15.57
CA ILE A 21 -10.81 -3.67 -16.20
C ILE A 21 -10.09 -4.99 -16.45
N THR A 22 -9.91 -5.35 -17.71
CA THR A 22 -9.06 -6.49 -18.07
C THR A 22 -7.61 -6.12 -17.78
N THR A 23 -6.99 -6.82 -16.84
CA THR A 23 -5.59 -6.61 -16.44
C THR A 23 -4.74 -7.84 -16.69
N GLU A 24 -3.53 -7.65 -17.24
CA GLU A 24 -2.46 -8.63 -17.13
C GLU A 24 -1.81 -8.48 -15.75
N TRP A 25 -1.75 -9.56 -14.98
CA TRP A 25 -0.98 -9.61 -13.73
C TRP A 25 0.52 -9.49 -14.03
N TRP A 26 1.28 -8.95 -13.08
CA TRP A 26 2.72 -8.80 -13.24
C TRP A 26 3.45 -10.13 -12.95
N ASP A 27 4.57 -10.37 -13.64
CA ASP A 27 5.56 -11.44 -13.38
C ASP A 27 5.07 -12.90 -13.34
N ASP A 28 4.21 -13.34 -14.27
CA ASP A 28 3.76 -14.76 -14.35
C ASP A 28 3.19 -15.33 -13.03
N MET A 29 2.87 -14.46 -12.06
CA MET A 29 2.33 -14.85 -10.77
C MET A 29 0.96 -15.47 -11.02
N THR A 30 0.90 -16.80 -10.89
CA THR A 30 -0.35 -17.47 -10.60
C THR A 30 -0.87 -16.86 -9.32
N GLU A 31 -2.11 -16.33 -9.37
CA GLU A 31 -2.86 -15.77 -8.25
C GLU A 31 -2.31 -16.33 -6.93
N CYS A 32 -1.60 -15.54 -6.13
CA CYS A 32 -1.27 -16.00 -4.79
C CYS A 32 -2.50 -15.68 -3.94
N PRO A 33 -3.41 -16.64 -3.68
CA PRO A 33 -4.70 -16.36 -3.03
C PRO A 33 -4.53 -15.84 -1.59
N TYR A 34 -3.32 -15.93 -1.03
CA TYR A 34 -2.97 -15.52 0.31
C TYR A 34 -2.50 -14.06 0.40
N LEU A 35 -1.96 -13.51 -0.69
CA LEU A 35 -1.51 -12.13 -0.74
C LEU A 35 -2.71 -11.29 -1.17
N ARG A 36 -3.46 -10.75 -0.19
CA ARG A 36 -4.46 -9.72 -0.46
C ARG A 36 -3.69 -8.40 -0.58
N PRO A 37 -3.53 -7.78 -1.76
CA PRO A 37 -2.79 -6.52 -1.90
C PRO A 37 -3.66 -5.32 -1.52
N TRP A 38 -3.05 -4.23 -1.06
CA TRP A 38 -3.80 -2.99 -0.82
C TRP A 38 -4.06 -2.28 -2.14
N LEU A 39 -5.26 -1.73 -2.29
CA LEU A 39 -5.58 -0.84 -3.40
C LEU A 39 -5.62 0.59 -2.86
N VAL A 40 -4.73 1.44 -3.35
CA VAL A 40 -4.53 2.80 -2.83
C VAL A 40 -4.62 3.80 -3.98
N VAL A 41 -5.45 4.83 -3.81
CA VAL A 41 -5.42 5.98 -4.72
C VAL A 41 -4.29 6.91 -4.26
N CYS A 42 -3.39 7.26 -5.17
CA CYS A 42 -2.23 8.11 -4.92
C CYS A 42 -2.14 9.19 -6.01
N GLY A 43 -2.69 10.37 -5.73
CA GLY A 43 -2.88 11.39 -6.75
C GLY A 43 -3.82 10.90 -7.86
N ASP A 44 -3.32 10.89 -9.10
CA ASP A 44 -3.97 10.35 -10.29
C ASP A 44 -3.70 8.84 -10.52
N MET A 45 -2.82 8.24 -9.73
CA MET A 45 -2.46 6.83 -9.84
C MET A 45 -3.39 5.95 -9.00
N LEU A 46 -3.78 4.82 -9.58
CA LEU A 46 -4.32 3.69 -8.83
C LEU A 46 -3.19 2.69 -8.58
N LEU A 47 -2.78 2.56 -7.33
CA LEU A 47 -1.69 1.67 -6.92
C LEU A 47 -2.24 0.38 -6.31
N MET A 48 -1.68 -0.74 -6.74
CA MET A 48 -1.75 -2.00 -6.02
C MET A 48 -0.45 -2.18 -5.24
N VAL A 49 -0.53 -2.21 -3.91
CA VAL A 49 0.64 -2.46 -3.06
C VAL A 49 0.61 -3.92 -2.66
N ASP A 50 1.55 -4.68 -3.21
CA ASP A 50 1.78 -6.06 -2.83
C ASP A 50 2.96 -6.17 -1.86
N HIS A 51 3.10 -7.34 -1.26
CA HIS A 51 4.18 -7.65 -0.35
C HIS A 51 4.73 -9.05 -0.61
N TYR A 52 6.04 -9.19 -0.41
CA TYR A 52 6.74 -10.46 -0.55
C TYR A 52 7.52 -10.72 0.74
N MET A 53 7.39 -11.94 1.26
CA MET A 53 8.24 -12.38 2.36
C MET A 53 9.63 -12.65 1.80
N SER A 54 10.64 -11.95 2.35
CA SER A 54 12.03 -12.23 2.02
C SER A 54 12.61 -13.20 3.03
N LEU A 55 13.32 -14.22 2.54
CA LEU A 55 14.11 -15.15 3.37
C LEU A 55 15.59 -14.71 3.49
N SER A 56 15.96 -13.56 2.94
CA SER A 56 17.33 -13.03 2.96
C SER A 56 17.60 -12.14 4.18
N PHE A 57 18.87 -11.79 4.41
CA PHE A 57 19.28 -10.80 5.41
C PHE A 57 18.76 -9.41 5.01
N GLY A 58 17.88 -8.80 5.82
CA GLY A 58 17.27 -7.49 5.53
C GLY A 58 15.86 -7.38 6.11
N ALA A 59 15.00 -6.60 5.45
CA ALA A 59 13.58 -6.53 5.82
C ALA A 59 12.89 -7.89 5.56
N PRO A 60 12.18 -8.48 6.55
CA PRO A 60 11.48 -9.75 6.38
C PRO A 60 10.31 -9.65 5.39
N VAL A 61 9.84 -8.41 5.14
CA VAL A 61 8.76 -8.11 4.21
C VAL A 61 9.15 -6.95 3.31
N LEU A 62 9.10 -7.17 2.00
CA LEU A 62 9.30 -6.15 0.98
C LEU A 62 7.95 -5.73 0.40
N TYR A 63 7.69 -4.43 0.35
CA TYR A 63 6.47 -3.88 -0.26
C TYR A 63 6.77 -3.31 -1.63
N LYS A 64 5.96 -3.68 -2.62
CA LYS A 64 6.07 -3.21 -4.00
C LYS A 64 4.76 -2.58 -4.46
N PRO A 65 4.75 -1.27 -4.76
CA PRO A 65 3.61 -0.63 -5.38
C PRO A 65 3.66 -0.81 -6.91
N TYR A 66 2.53 -1.14 -7.50
CA TYR A 66 2.34 -1.26 -8.94
C TYR A 66 1.24 -0.28 -9.36
N CYS A 67 1.52 0.58 -10.34
CA CYS A 67 0.53 1.49 -10.90
C CYS A 67 -0.24 0.80 -12.02
N LEU A 68 -1.56 1.04 -12.05
CA LEU A 68 -2.40 0.61 -13.16
C LEU A 68 -2.18 1.50 -14.38
N ASP A 69 -1.52 0.97 -15.40
CA ASP A 69 -1.40 1.58 -16.72
C ASP A 69 -2.56 1.14 -17.62
N MET A 70 -3.46 2.09 -17.90
CA MET A 70 -4.61 1.89 -18.79
C MET A 70 -4.32 2.26 -20.26
N SER A 71 -3.08 2.64 -20.61
CA SER A 71 -2.68 2.96 -21.98
C SER A 71 -2.59 1.72 -22.88
N THR A 72 -2.40 0.54 -22.29
CA THR A 72 -2.36 -0.75 -22.99
C THR A 72 -3.72 -1.48 -22.92
N ARG A 73 -3.91 -2.46 -23.80
CA ARG A 73 -5.07 -3.37 -23.77
C ARG A 73 -4.58 -4.81 -23.92
N PRO A 74 -4.70 -5.65 -22.87
CA PRO A 74 -5.23 -5.34 -21.53
C PRO A 74 -4.39 -4.31 -20.76
N ALA A 75 -4.97 -3.72 -19.72
CA ALA A 75 -4.25 -2.80 -18.83
C ALA A 75 -3.16 -3.56 -18.07
N LYS A 76 -2.08 -2.87 -17.69
CA LYS A 76 -0.91 -3.50 -17.07
C LYS A 76 -0.61 -2.91 -15.70
N TRP A 77 -0.07 -3.73 -14.82
CA TRP A 77 0.49 -3.28 -13.56
C TRP A 77 1.98 -3.04 -13.72
N VAL A 78 2.42 -1.81 -13.50
CA VAL A 78 3.82 -1.40 -13.68
C VAL A 78 4.43 -1.04 -12.33
N GLU A 79 5.53 -1.68 -11.95
CA GLU A 79 6.21 -1.40 -10.67
C GLU A 79 6.63 0.07 -10.56
N VAL A 80 6.26 0.69 -9.44
CA VAL A 80 6.63 2.06 -9.10
C VAL A 80 7.79 2.02 -8.11
N LYS A 81 9.01 2.23 -8.61
CA LYS A 81 10.22 2.22 -7.76
C LYS A 81 10.30 3.43 -6.82
N LYS A 82 9.59 4.51 -7.14
CA LYS A 82 9.63 5.77 -6.40
C LYS A 82 8.29 6.51 -6.49
N LEU A 83 7.75 6.93 -5.35
CA LEU A 83 6.51 7.72 -5.23
C LEU A 83 6.75 9.24 -5.10
N ASP A 84 7.99 9.67 -5.31
CA ASP A 84 8.44 11.05 -5.12
C ASP A 84 8.00 11.65 -3.79
N ASN A 85 7.15 12.68 -3.79
CA ASN A 85 6.70 13.42 -2.61
C ASN A 85 5.50 12.78 -1.89
N TRP A 86 5.12 11.56 -2.28
CA TRP A 86 4.02 10.83 -1.68
C TRP A 86 4.50 9.78 -0.69
N ALA A 87 3.69 9.53 0.33
CA ALA A 87 3.81 8.36 1.20
C ALA A 87 2.50 7.58 1.27
N LEU A 88 2.61 6.28 1.50
CA LEU A 88 1.47 5.38 1.67
C LEU A 88 1.31 5.00 3.14
N PHE A 89 0.08 4.87 3.58
CA PHE A 89 -0.28 4.43 4.93
C PHE A 89 -1.21 3.25 4.81
N VAL A 90 -0.83 2.14 5.45
CA VAL A 90 -1.55 0.88 5.37
C VAL A 90 -1.69 0.27 6.75
N GLY A 91 -2.82 -0.41 6.98
CA GLY A 91 -3.07 -1.15 8.22
C GLY A 91 -2.95 -2.65 8.02
N GLY A 92 -2.63 -3.35 9.11
CA GLY A 92 -2.56 -4.82 9.19
C GLY A 92 -3.92 -5.54 9.23
N ASP A 93 -5.02 -4.89 8.87
CA ASP A 93 -6.36 -5.49 8.78
C ASP A 93 -6.97 -5.12 7.42
N VAL A 94 -7.56 -6.07 6.70
CA VAL A 94 -8.19 -5.84 5.38
C VAL A 94 -9.29 -4.78 5.41
N ARG A 95 -9.91 -4.55 6.58
CA ARG A 95 -10.94 -3.52 6.80
C ARG A 95 -10.33 -2.12 6.97
N SER A 96 -9.02 -2.01 7.14
CA SER A 96 -8.31 -0.73 7.19
C SER A 96 -8.20 -0.15 5.79
N PRO A 97 -8.86 0.98 5.49
CA PRO A 97 -8.69 1.63 4.20
C PRO A 97 -7.26 2.19 4.12
N PRO A 98 -6.47 1.80 3.11
CA PRO A 98 -5.19 2.43 2.90
C PRO A 98 -5.39 3.84 2.34
N PHE A 99 -4.44 4.74 2.55
CA PHE A 99 -4.47 6.06 1.96
C PHE A 99 -3.06 6.55 1.61
N SER A 100 -3.00 7.59 0.79
CA SER A 100 -1.77 8.28 0.40
C SER A 100 -1.75 9.69 0.99
N CYS A 101 -0.56 10.21 1.24
CA CYS A 101 -0.34 11.59 1.69
C CYS A 101 0.70 12.27 0.81
N LEU A 102 0.37 13.47 0.31
CA LEU A 102 1.34 14.34 -0.36
C LEU A 102 2.10 15.16 0.69
N SER A 103 3.43 15.21 0.56
CA SER A 103 4.33 15.95 1.45
C SER A 103 4.15 15.59 2.94
N PRO A 104 4.33 14.31 3.32
CA PRO A 104 4.21 13.86 4.71
C PRO A 104 5.15 14.57 5.69
N GLU A 105 6.20 15.25 5.20
CA GLU A 105 7.12 16.08 5.99
C GLU A 105 6.39 17.16 6.79
N LYS A 106 5.24 17.65 6.28
CA LYS A 106 4.40 18.63 6.98
C LYS A 106 3.89 18.11 8.33
N TRP A 107 3.87 16.79 8.53
CA TRP A 107 3.39 16.13 9.74
C TRP A 107 4.50 15.29 10.40
N GLY A 108 5.77 15.55 10.06
CA GLY A 108 6.93 14.83 10.60
C GLY A 108 7.23 13.48 9.96
N GLY A 109 6.58 13.16 8.83
CA GLY A 109 6.89 11.97 8.02
C GLY A 109 7.98 12.19 6.96
N THR A 110 8.17 11.20 6.11
CA THR A 110 9.14 11.21 5.01
C THR A 110 8.48 10.67 3.75
N SER A 111 8.69 11.38 2.64
CA SER A 111 8.20 10.98 1.33
C SER A 111 8.87 9.70 0.82
N ASN A 112 8.25 9.07 -0.18
CA ASN A 112 8.70 7.82 -0.76
C ASN A 112 8.83 6.69 0.30
N ARG A 113 7.83 6.59 1.18
CA ARG A 113 7.74 5.59 2.24
C ARG A 113 6.36 4.94 2.29
N LEU A 114 6.35 3.72 2.81
CA LEU A 114 5.15 3.05 3.29
C LEU A 114 5.20 2.97 4.82
N TYR A 115 4.17 3.48 5.46
CA TYR A 115 3.93 3.39 6.89
C TYR A 115 2.94 2.26 7.15
N TYR A 116 3.41 1.22 7.81
CA TYR A 116 2.60 0.08 8.22
C TYR A 116 2.20 0.25 9.68
N ALA A 117 0.92 0.54 9.91
CA ALA A 117 0.35 0.66 11.24
C ALA A 117 0.00 -0.73 11.79
N HIS A 118 0.60 -1.07 12.92
CA HIS A 118 0.33 -2.28 13.70
C HIS A 118 0.06 -1.94 15.16
N TYR A 119 -0.11 -2.96 16.00
CA TYR A 119 -0.52 -2.85 17.41
C TYR A 119 0.54 -2.22 18.34
N SER A 120 1.76 -1.99 17.88
CA SER A 120 2.85 -1.41 18.67
C SER A 120 3.41 -0.16 18.00
N GLN A 121 3.92 0.77 18.82
CA GLN A 121 4.71 1.92 18.36
C GLN A 121 6.21 1.62 18.48
N PRO A 122 7.06 2.22 17.63
CA PRO A 122 6.70 3.07 16.47
C PRO A 122 6.11 2.24 15.32
N TRP A 123 5.43 2.90 14.37
CA TRP A 123 5.00 2.25 13.13
C TRP A 123 6.19 1.74 12.34
N SER A 124 6.01 0.61 11.67
CA SER A 124 7.02 0.08 10.75
C SER A 124 7.05 0.94 9.48
N VAL A 125 8.25 1.32 9.04
CA VAL A 125 8.45 2.15 7.85
C VAL A 125 9.22 1.35 6.82
N HIS A 126 8.76 1.39 5.57
CA HIS A 126 9.38 0.68 4.45
C HIS A 126 9.69 1.66 3.32
N GLY A 127 10.84 1.48 2.67
CA GLY A 127 11.16 2.15 1.41
C GLY A 127 10.65 1.36 0.20
N PHE A 128 10.81 1.94 -0.99
CA PHE A 128 10.51 1.29 -2.26
C PHE A 128 11.77 1.20 -3.12
N GLY A 129 11.82 0.21 -4.02
CA GLY A 129 12.96 -0.02 -4.91
C GLY A 129 14.27 -0.15 -4.13
N ASP A 130 15.31 0.55 -4.57
CA ASP A 130 16.65 0.52 -3.95
C ASP A 130 16.68 1.07 -2.51
N ALA A 131 15.63 1.80 -2.09
CA ALA A 131 15.49 2.30 -0.73
C ALA A 131 14.79 1.29 0.21
N ALA A 132 14.30 0.15 -0.30
CA ALA A 132 13.57 -0.82 0.52
C ALA A 132 14.42 -1.38 1.66
N ASP A 133 15.68 -1.73 1.39
CA ASP A 133 16.60 -2.29 2.39
C ASP A 133 17.18 -1.23 3.34
N ALA A 134 17.34 0.01 2.85
CA ALA A 134 17.97 1.10 3.59
C ALA A 134 17.12 1.65 4.75
N VAL A 135 15.81 1.41 4.73
CA VAL A 135 14.86 1.92 5.73
C VAL A 135 14.67 0.93 6.89
N TRP A 136 15.07 -0.33 6.71
CA TRP A 136 14.94 -1.36 7.74
C TRP A 136 16.04 -1.21 8.80
N GLY A 137 15.69 -0.55 9.91
CA GLY A 137 16.59 -0.30 11.05
C GLY A 137 16.29 -1.19 12.26
N PRO A 138 17.18 -1.21 13.28
CA PRO A 138 17.01 -2.00 14.51
C PRO A 138 15.80 -1.60 15.38
N SER A 139 15.15 -0.47 15.08
CA SER A 139 13.88 -0.06 15.70
C SER A 139 12.66 -0.73 15.09
N THR A 140 12.82 -1.49 14.01
CA THR A 140 11.72 -2.18 13.32
C THR A 140 11.55 -3.57 13.91
N ASP A 141 10.31 -4.00 14.14
CA ASP A 141 10.02 -5.30 14.74
C ASP A 141 10.54 -6.43 13.85
N PRO A 142 11.57 -7.20 14.28
CA PRO A 142 12.12 -8.30 13.48
C PRO A 142 11.12 -9.43 13.28
N ASP A 143 10.10 -9.52 14.14
CA ASP A 143 9.02 -10.50 14.10
C ASP A 143 7.76 -9.93 13.44
N LEU A 144 7.88 -8.85 12.64
CA LEU A 144 6.77 -8.26 11.89
C LEU A 144 6.26 -9.25 10.84
N VAL A 145 5.37 -10.14 11.25
CA VAL A 145 4.64 -11.01 10.35
C VAL A 145 3.49 -10.21 9.75
N TYR A 146 3.36 -10.26 8.43
CA TYR A 146 2.22 -9.73 7.72
C TYR A 146 0.93 -10.40 8.20
N LYS A 147 0.00 -9.63 8.75
CA LYS A 147 -1.20 -10.14 9.44
C LYS A 147 -2.51 -9.60 8.90
N ARG A 148 -2.55 -9.11 7.64
CA ARG A 148 -3.74 -8.44 7.03
C ARG A 148 -5.08 -9.16 7.21
N ASN A 149 -5.06 -10.47 7.44
CA ASN A 149 -6.25 -11.28 7.67
C ASN A 149 -6.15 -12.25 8.86
N TRP A 150 -5.15 -12.10 9.73
CA TRP A 150 -4.90 -13.06 10.81
C TRP A 150 -5.60 -12.67 12.12
N TYR A 151 -6.09 -11.44 12.21
CA TYR A 151 -6.79 -10.95 13.37
C TYR A 151 -8.27 -11.31 13.34
N SER A 152 -8.71 -12.09 14.33
CA SER A 152 -10.13 -12.37 14.57
C SER A 152 -10.88 -11.15 15.09
N GLN A 153 -10.19 -10.24 15.77
CA GLN A 153 -10.74 -8.97 16.27
C GLN A 153 -10.57 -7.86 15.23
N LEU A 154 -11.51 -6.90 15.23
CA LEU A 154 -11.47 -5.73 14.36
C LEU A 154 -10.29 -4.82 14.76
N GLN A 155 -9.33 -4.62 13.87
CA GLN A 155 -8.22 -3.67 14.03
C GLN A 155 -8.21 -2.65 12.89
N ALA A 156 -9.35 -2.00 12.66
CA ALA A 156 -9.45 -0.96 11.64
C ALA A 156 -8.52 0.22 12.00
N PHE A 157 -7.56 0.47 11.13
CA PHE A 157 -6.70 1.63 11.19
C PHE A 157 -7.42 2.84 10.61
N TRP A 158 -7.44 3.94 11.36
CA TRP A 158 -7.97 5.21 10.95
C TRP A 158 -6.92 6.28 11.20
N VAL A 159 -6.79 7.20 10.24
CA VAL A 159 -5.97 8.39 10.44
C VAL A 159 -6.86 9.59 10.55
N TYR A 160 -6.68 10.29 11.66
CA TYR A 160 -7.28 11.58 11.90
C TYR A 160 -6.15 12.61 11.85
N PRO A 161 -6.09 13.47 10.82
CA PRO A 161 -5.08 14.51 10.76
C PRO A 161 -5.31 15.47 11.93
N SER A 162 -4.26 15.72 12.73
CA SER A 162 -4.30 16.80 13.71
C SER A 162 -4.40 18.13 12.97
N ILE A 163 -5.54 18.79 13.06
CA ILE A 163 -5.78 20.12 12.46
C ILE A 163 -5.07 21.21 13.28
N PHE A 164 -4.59 20.86 14.48
CA PHE A 164 -3.72 21.72 15.28
C PHE A 164 -2.32 21.59 14.73
N TYR A 165 -1.90 22.61 13.99
CA TYR A 165 -0.49 22.93 13.87
C TYR A 165 0.03 23.04 15.30
N SER A 166 0.95 22.14 15.67
CA SER A 166 1.86 22.45 16.75
C SER A 166 2.63 23.67 16.25
N ASP A 167 2.21 24.87 16.65
CA ASP A 167 3.08 26.03 16.59
C ASP A 167 4.38 25.59 17.27
N GLY A 168 5.45 25.53 16.48
CA GLY A 168 6.70 24.88 16.84
C GLY A 168 7.18 25.31 18.23
N GLN A 169 7.45 24.31 19.07
CA GLN A 169 8.30 24.45 20.24
C GLN A 169 9.62 23.73 19.97
#